data_AF-A0A401ZCH6-F1
#
_entry.id   AF-A0A401ZCH6-F1
#
_cell.length_a   1.000
_cell.length_b   1.000
_cell.length_c   1.000
_cell.angle_alpha   90.00
_cell.angle_beta   90.00
_cell.angle_gamma   90.00
#
_symmetry.space_group_name_H-M   'P 1'
#
loop_
_entity.id
_entity.type
_entity.pdbx_description
1 polymer ?
#
loop_
_entity_poly.entity_id
_entity_poly.type
_entity_poly.pdbx_seq_one_letter_code
_entity_poly.pdbx_strand_id
1 'polypeptide(L)' 'MRSMAYMYRDRRNRKRDMRRLWIVRINAAARMHGISYSQLMHALHVAQIDVDRKILAEMAVNDLGAFGTLVKTALDAAKA' A
#
# COMPACT_ATOMS: atom_id res chain seq x y z
N MET A 1 21.69 -21.36 -21.97
CA MET A 1 21.68 -21.42 -20.49
C MET A 1 21.36 -20.10 -19.78
N ARG A 2 21.63 -18.92 -20.37
CA ARG A 2 21.35 -17.62 -19.69
C ARG A 2 19.86 -17.30 -19.50
N SER A 3 19.00 -17.72 -20.44
CA SER A 3 17.54 -17.44 -20.41
C SER A 3 16.87 -18.00 -19.15
N MET A 4 17.09 -19.27 -18.81
CA MET A 4 16.50 -19.89 -17.62
C MET A 4 16.96 -19.26 -16.31
N ALA A 5 18.24 -18.87 -16.23
CA ALA A 5 18.78 -18.17 -15.05
C ALA A 5 18.13 -16.79 -14.86
N TYR A 6 17.95 -16.02 -15.94
CA TYR A 6 17.24 -14.74 -15.90
C TYR A 6 15.76 -14.91 -15.54
N MET A 7 15.05 -15.87 -16.14
CA MET A 7 13.65 -16.14 -15.79
C MET A 7 13.47 -16.44 -14.30
N TYR A 8 14.38 -17.19 -13.68
CA TYR A 8 14.31 -17.47 -12.25
C TYR A 8 14.52 -16.21 -11.40
N ARG A 9 15.55 -15.42 -11.71
CA ARG A 9 15.87 -14.17 -11.03
C ARG A 9 14.73 -13.16 -11.16
N ASP A 10 14.22 -12.99 -12.37
CA ASP A 10 13.27 -11.92 -12.69
C ASP A 10 11.89 -12.18 -12.10
N ARG A 11 11.50 -13.46 -11.87
CA ARG A 11 10.30 -13.78 -11.06
C ARG A 11 10.39 -13.25 -9.63
N ARG A 12 11.58 -13.30 -9.01
CA ARG A 12 11.80 -12.75 -7.67
C ARG A 12 11.84 -11.21 -7.70
N ASN A 13 12.45 -10.63 -8.73
CA ASN A 13 12.50 -9.17 -8.90
C ASN A 13 11.11 -8.58 -9.14
N ARG A 14 10.30 -9.19 -10.02
CA ARG A 14 8.92 -8.74 -10.28
C ARG A 14 8.09 -8.63 -9.01
N LYS A 15 8.25 -9.54 -8.04
CA LYS A 15 7.56 -9.44 -6.73
C LYS A 15 7.98 -8.19 -5.94
N ARG A 16 9.26 -7.81 -6.00
CA ARG A 16 9.79 -6.60 -5.36
C ARG A 16 9.32 -5.34 -6.08
N ASP A 17 9.34 -5.35 -7.41
CA ASP A 17 8.93 -4.21 -8.23
C ASP A 17 7.44 -3.91 -8.09
N MET A 18 6.59 -4.94 -8.05
CA MET A 18 5.17 -4.77 -7.76
C MET A 18 4.93 -4.20 -6.36
N ARG A 19 5.67 -4.69 -5.36
CA ARG A 19 5.59 -4.13 -4.00
C ARG A 19 6.00 -2.66 -3.95
N ARG A 20 7.07 -2.28 -4.66
CA ARG A 20 7.49 -0.87 -4.78
C ARG A 20 6.40 -0.03 -5.42
N LEU A 21 5.81 -0.51 -6.52
CA LEU A 21 4.72 0.18 -7.21
C LEU A 21 3.51 0.40 -6.28
N TRP A 22 3.11 -0.61 -5.51
CA TRP A 22 2.01 -0.47 -4.55
C TRP A 22 2.30 0.57 -3.49
N ILE A 23 3.51 0.59 -2.93
CA ILE A 23 3.92 1.60 -1.93
C ILE A 23 3.84 3.01 -2.53
N VAL A 24 4.32 3.20 -3.76
CA VAL A 24 4.27 4.50 -4.44
C VAL A 24 2.82 4.96 -4.66
N ARG A 25 1.94 4.07 -5.11
CA ARG A 25 0.51 4.35 -5.31
C ARG A 25 -0.18 4.74 -3.99
N ILE A 26 0.03 3.95 -2.94
CA ILE A 26 -0.53 4.23 -1.61
C ILE A 26 0.02 5.56 -1.08
N ASN A 27 1.32 5.82 -1.23
CA ASN A 27 1.91 7.07 -0.77
C ASN A 27 1.31 8.27 -1.49
N ALA A 28 1.09 8.20 -2.81
CA ALA A 28 0.45 9.28 -3.55
C ALA A 28 -0.96 9.58 -3.01
N ALA A 29 -1.80 8.55 -2.80
CA ALA A 29 -3.13 8.72 -2.24
C ALA A 29 -3.10 9.20 -0.78
N ALA A 30 -2.24 8.63 0.06
CA ALA A 30 -2.05 9.06 1.45
C ALA A 30 -1.67 10.55 1.53
N ARG A 31 -0.84 11.04 0.61
CA ARG A 31 -0.46 12.46 0.53
C ARG A 31 -1.64 13.36 0.19
N MET A 32 -2.60 12.91 -0.60
CA MET A 32 -3.83 13.66 -0.87
C MET A 32 -4.68 13.84 0.40
N HIS A 33 -4.58 12.92 1.36
CA HIS A 33 -5.20 13.01 2.68
C HIS A 33 -4.30 13.67 3.74
N GLY A 34 -3.18 14.28 3.34
CA GLY A 34 -2.29 15.02 4.25
C GLY A 34 -1.40 14.17 5.16
N ILE A 35 -1.31 12.85 4.92
CA ILE A 35 -0.51 11.94 5.75
C ILE A 35 0.60 11.25 4.94
N SER A 36 1.63 10.78 5.65
CA SER A 36 2.67 9.94 5.04
C SER A 36 2.27 8.47 5.01
N TYR A 37 2.86 7.71 4.09
CA TYR A 37 2.68 6.25 4.04
C TYR A 37 3.01 5.57 5.38
N SER A 38 4.08 6.01 6.06
CA SER A 38 4.47 5.44 7.36
C SER A 38 3.41 5.65 8.43
N GLN A 39 2.83 6.85 8.49
CA GLN A 39 1.74 7.16 9.41
C GLN A 39 0.49 6.35 9.09
N LEU A 40 0.13 6.22 7.80
CA LEU A 40 -1.01 5.39 7.39
C LEU A 40 -0.82 3.93 7.81
N MET A 41 0.34 3.33 7.52
CA MET A 41 0.60 1.93 7.88
C MET A 41 0.63 1.71 9.40
N HIS A 42 1.14 2.67 10.15
CA HIS A 42 1.10 2.63 11.61
C HIS A 42 -0.35 2.70 12.12
N ALA A 43 -1.14 3.65 11.62
CA ALA A 43 -2.53 3.82 11.98
C ALA A 43 -3.37 2.57 11.67
N LEU A 44 -3.16 1.94 10.52
CA LEU A 44 -3.82 0.67 10.16
C LEU A 44 -3.45 -0.47 11.12
N HIS A 45 -2.19 -0.53 11.55
CA HIS A 45 -1.74 -1.54 12.51
C HIS A 45 -2.35 -1.32 13.90
N VAL A 46 -2.40 -0.07 14.38
CA VAL A 46 -3.05 0.29 15.64
C VAL A 46 -4.54 -0.03 15.59
N ALA A 47 -5.20 0.25 14.46
CA ALA A 47 -6.60 -0.09 14.23
C ALA A 47 -6.86 -1.61 14.09
N GLN A 48 -5.82 -2.46 14.12
CA GLN A 48 -5.91 -3.91 13.88
C GLN A 48 -6.55 -4.26 12.51
N ILE A 49 -6.34 -3.40 11.51
CA ILE A 49 -6.85 -3.59 10.16
C ILE A 49 -5.74 -4.18 9.29
N ASP A 50 -5.75 -5.51 9.16
CA ASP A 50 -4.81 -6.24 8.31
C ASP A 50 -5.25 -6.20 6.85
N VAL A 51 -4.60 -5.35 6.04
CA VAL A 51 -4.90 -5.18 4.61
C VAL A 51 -3.64 -5.34 3.76
N ASP A 52 -3.79 -6.10 2.69
CA ASP A 52 -2.73 -6.27 1.70
C ASP A 52 -2.49 -4.99 0.89
N ARG A 53 -1.21 -4.67 0.69
CA ARG A 53 -0.77 -3.50 -0.09
C ARG A 53 -1.26 -3.51 -1.54
N LYS A 54 -1.51 -4.70 -2.10
CA LYS A 54 -2.10 -4.82 -3.44
C LYS A 54 -3.51 -4.23 -3.45
N ILE A 55 -4.36 -4.68 -2.52
CA ILE A 55 -5.76 -4.25 -2.40
C ILE A 55 -5.81 -2.77 -2.04
N LEU A 56 -4.97 -2.34 -1.09
CA LEU A 56 -4.91 -0.94 -0.68
C LEU A 56 -4.49 -0.02 -1.84
N ALA A 57 -3.52 -0.45 -2.66
CA ALA A 57 -3.09 0.31 -3.84
C ALA A 57 -4.12 0.30 -4.97
N GLU A 58 -4.93 -0.74 -5.08
CA GLU A 58 -6.02 -0.83 -6.06
C GLU A 58 -7.20 0.05 -5.65
N MET A 59 -7.59 0.00 -4.37
CA MET A 59 -8.60 0.88 -3.77
C MET A 59 -8.20 2.36 -3.93
N ALA A 60 -6.95 2.70 -3.64
CA ALA A 60 -6.42 4.05 -3.79
C ALA A 60 -6.55 4.62 -5.22
N VAL A 61 -6.64 3.77 -6.25
CA VAL A 61 -6.77 4.19 -7.65
C VAL A 61 -8.22 4.15 -8.12
N ASN A 62 -8.96 3.10 -7.76
CA ASN A 62 -10.29 2.84 -8.28
C ASN A 62 -11.40 3.52 -7.46
N ASP A 63 -11.19 3.72 -6.16
CA ASP A 63 -12.17 4.32 -5.26
C ASP A 63 -11.49 5.16 -4.16
N LEU A 64 -11.31 6.45 -4.48
CA LEU A 64 -10.77 7.43 -3.55
C LEU A 64 -11.70 7.69 -2.36
N GLY A 65 -13.02 7.48 -2.52
CA GLY A 65 -14.00 7.68 -1.44
C GLY A 65 -13.84 6.63 -0.35
N ALA A 66 -13.81 5.36 -0.74
CA ALA A 66 -13.56 4.24 0.17
C ALA A 66 -12.16 4.28 0.80
N PHE A 67 -11.14 4.72 0.05
CA PHE A 67 -9.81 4.92 0.61
C PHE A 67 -9.82 6.02 1.69
N GLY A 68 -10.50 7.14 1.45
CA GLY A 68 -10.60 8.24 2.39
C GLY A 68 -11.32 7.86 3.69
N THR A 69 -12.41 7.07 3.61
CA THR A 69 -13.08 6.58 4.81
C THR A 69 -12.18 5.67 5.61
N LEU A 70 -11.49 4.73 4.96
CA LEU A 70 -10.54 3.81 5.62
C LEU A 70 -9.37 4.56 6.29
N VAL A 71 -8.80 5.57 5.63
CA VAL A 71 -7.78 6.44 6.23
C VAL A 71 -8.31 7.14 7.47
N LYS A 72 -9.54 7.67 7.40
CA LYS A 72 -10.16 8.33 8.55
C LYS A 72 -10.36 7.38 9.73
N THR A 73 -10.92 6.19 9.50
CA THR A 73 -11.12 5.19 10.57
C THR A 73 -9.79 4.79 11.21
N ALA A 74 -8.75 4.61 10.40
CA ALA A 74 -7.41 4.28 10.88
C ALA A 74 -6.82 5.42 11.74
N LEU A 75 -6.95 6.67 11.30
CA LEU A 75 -6.45 7.83 12.05
C LEU A 75 -7.21 8.07 13.35
N ASP A 76 -8.53 7.85 13.37
CA ASP A 76 -9.34 7.99 14.58
C ASP A 76 -8.93 6.94 15.62
N ALA A 77 -8.68 5.70 15.21
CA ALA A 77 -8.16 4.65 16.07
C ALA A 77 -6.73 4.92 16.59
N ALA A 78 -5.90 5.64 15.84
CA ALA A 78 -4.54 5.99 16.25
C ALA A 78 -4.45 7.22 17.18
N LYS A 79 -5.54 7.99 17.30
CA LYS A 79 -5.64 9.15 18.20
C LYS A 79 -6.27 8.82 19.55
N ALA A 80 -7.00 7.71 19.63
CA ALA A 80 -7.52 7.13 20.86
C ALA A 80 -6.38 6.45 21.65
#